data_AF-A0A5R2NI71-F1
#
_entry.id   AF-A0A5R2NI71-F1
#
_cell.length_a   1.000
_cell.length_b   1.000
_cell.length_c   1.000
_cell.angle_alpha   90.00
_cell.angle_beta   90.00
_cell.angle_gamma   90.00
#
_symmetry.space_group_name_H-M   'P 1'
#
loop_
_entity.id
_entity.type
_entity.pdbx_description
1 polymer ?
#
loop_
_entity_poly.entity_id
_entity_poly.type
_entity_poly.pdbx_seq_one_letter_code
_entity_poly.pdbx_strand_id
1 'polypeptide(L)'
;APLSHVTAGMIGVGECCTPHGRFPAKVAFVSHGLEPVTLGAKEGLALLNGTQFSTAYALAALFEAEVLYQSALVAGALSTDAAKGSDAPFDPRIHLLRKHRGQIETADALRNLMAGSAIRESHRVGDERVQDPYCLRCQPQVMGAAIDVLRKAADTLETEANGVTDNPLIFAEDDTALSGGNFHAEPVAFAADMIALAVCEIGSLSERRIAMLVDPALSGMPAFLTPKPGLNSGFMIPQVTAAALVSENKQKAYPASVDSIPTSANQEDHVSMAAHGARRLIGMVENATAVIGIELLAAAQGCDFHQPLASSAALEAVRKLVRAEVPHLDNDRHFHPDMEKAIAMVRSGAA
;
A
#
# COMPACT_ATOMS: atom_id res chain seq x y z
N ALA A 1 8.91 -18.73 -17.23
CA ALA A 1 9.07 -19.71 -16.13
C ALA A 1 7.82 -19.84 -15.24
N PRO A 2 7.22 -18.78 -14.66
CA PRO A 2 6.02 -18.96 -13.82
C PRO A 2 4.85 -19.63 -14.56
N LEU A 3 4.59 -19.21 -15.80
CA LEU A 3 3.55 -19.78 -16.66
C LEU A 3 3.82 -21.23 -17.06
N SER A 4 5.08 -21.69 -17.04
CA SER A 4 5.39 -23.11 -17.29
C SER A 4 4.94 -24.01 -16.15
N HIS A 5 4.90 -23.52 -14.92
CA HIS A 5 4.36 -24.29 -13.80
C HIS A 5 2.84 -24.42 -13.89
N VAL A 6 2.14 -23.37 -14.33
CA VAL A 6 0.69 -23.43 -14.62
C VAL A 6 0.41 -24.42 -15.74
N THR A 7 1.15 -24.28 -16.85
CA THR A 7 1.04 -25.17 -18.02
C THR A 7 1.36 -26.62 -17.68
N ALA A 8 2.37 -26.86 -16.84
CA ALA A 8 2.70 -28.20 -16.34
C ALA A 8 1.51 -28.83 -15.62
N GLY A 9 0.83 -28.07 -14.74
CA GLY A 9 -0.39 -28.53 -14.08
C GLY A 9 -1.48 -28.93 -15.08
N MET A 10 -1.70 -28.13 -16.13
CA MET A 10 -2.70 -28.40 -17.17
C MET A 10 -2.46 -29.73 -17.90
N ILE A 11 -1.20 -30.10 -18.14
CA ILE A 11 -0.82 -31.38 -18.76
C ILE A 11 -0.63 -32.52 -17.75
N GLY A 12 -1.05 -32.31 -16.49
CA GLY A 12 -1.02 -33.33 -15.44
C GLY A 12 0.38 -33.58 -14.85
N VAL A 13 1.27 -32.59 -14.91
CA VAL A 13 2.63 -32.63 -14.35
C VAL A 13 2.72 -31.67 -13.16
N GLY A 14 3.49 -32.05 -12.13
CA GLY A 14 3.67 -31.23 -10.94
C GLY A 14 2.50 -31.35 -9.95
N GLU A 15 2.24 -30.28 -9.22
CA GLU A 15 1.29 -30.24 -8.11
C GLU A 15 0.28 -29.11 -8.27
N CYS A 16 -0.93 -29.31 -7.75
CA CYS A 16 -1.97 -28.29 -7.67
C CYS A 16 -2.43 -28.12 -6.22
N CYS A 17 -2.68 -26.88 -5.82
CA CYS A 17 -3.32 -26.58 -4.55
C CYS A 17 -4.84 -26.67 -4.72
N THR A 18 -5.49 -27.43 -3.83
CA THR A 18 -6.94 -27.60 -3.75
C THR A 18 -7.43 -27.18 -2.35
N PRO A 19 -8.75 -27.03 -2.11
CA PRO A 19 -9.29 -26.81 -0.76
C PRO A 19 -8.89 -27.89 0.26
N HIS A 20 -8.50 -29.09 -0.20
CA HIS A 20 -8.10 -30.21 0.65
C HIS A 20 -6.59 -30.34 0.82
N GLY A 21 -5.81 -29.38 0.29
CA GLY A 21 -4.35 -29.40 0.34
C GLY A 21 -3.69 -29.51 -1.04
N ARG A 22 -2.39 -29.77 -1.04
CA ARG A 22 -1.57 -29.89 -2.24
C ARG A 22 -1.51 -31.35 -2.70
N PHE A 23 -1.80 -31.58 -3.97
CA PHE A 23 -1.81 -32.92 -4.57
C PHE A 23 -1.09 -32.93 -5.92
N PRO A 24 -0.61 -34.11 -6.38
CA PRO A 24 -0.19 -34.26 -7.77
C PRO A 24 -1.30 -33.81 -8.72
N ALA A 25 -0.95 -33.09 -9.79
CA ALA A 25 -1.92 -32.44 -10.68
C ALA A 25 -3.01 -33.40 -11.20
N LYS A 26 -2.62 -34.62 -11.62
CA LYS A 26 -3.57 -35.66 -12.05
C LYS A 26 -4.58 -36.04 -10.98
N VAL A 27 -4.14 -36.19 -9.73
CA VAL A 27 -5.03 -36.54 -8.61
C VAL A 27 -6.01 -35.39 -8.33
N ALA A 28 -5.52 -34.15 -8.38
CA ALA A 28 -6.36 -32.97 -8.22
C ALA A 28 -7.39 -32.83 -9.35
N PHE A 29 -7.02 -33.15 -10.59
CA PHE A 29 -7.93 -33.06 -11.74
C PHE A 29 -9.03 -34.12 -11.66
N VAL A 30 -8.66 -35.38 -11.40
CA VAL A 30 -9.62 -36.48 -11.24
C VAL A 30 -10.61 -36.20 -10.11
N SER A 31 -10.16 -35.62 -8.98
CA SER A 31 -11.06 -35.28 -7.87
C SER A 31 -12.07 -34.18 -8.21
N HIS A 32 -11.87 -33.44 -9.29
CA HIS A 32 -12.78 -32.40 -9.80
C HIS A 32 -13.43 -32.79 -11.14
N GLY A 33 -13.31 -34.04 -11.59
CA GLY A 33 -13.88 -34.51 -12.86
C GLY A 33 -13.22 -33.92 -14.10
N LEU A 34 -11.95 -33.52 -14.01
CA LEU A 34 -11.15 -32.97 -15.10
C LEU A 34 -10.10 -33.99 -15.55
N GLU A 35 -9.69 -33.87 -16.81
CA GLU A 35 -8.59 -34.64 -17.41
C GLU A 35 -7.47 -33.71 -17.88
N PRO A 36 -6.20 -34.14 -17.80
CA PRO A 36 -5.09 -33.36 -18.36
C PRO A 36 -5.23 -33.07 -19.85
N VAL A 37 -4.80 -31.88 -20.28
CA VAL A 37 -4.86 -31.49 -21.70
C VAL A 37 -3.69 -32.07 -22.48
N THR A 38 -3.92 -32.40 -23.75
CA THR A 38 -2.86 -32.70 -24.74
C THR A 38 -2.69 -31.49 -25.64
N LEU A 39 -1.50 -30.90 -25.64
CA LEU A 39 -1.23 -29.67 -26.37
C LEU A 39 -0.98 -29.93 -27.87
N GLY A 40 -1.62 -29.13 -28.71
CA GLY A 40 -1.40 -29.05 -30.15
C GLY A 40 -0.28 -28.09 -30.55
N ALA A 41 -0.20 -27.81 -31.85
CA ALA A 41 0.76 -26.85 -32.39
C ALA A 41 0.51 -25.45 -31.80
N LYS A 42 1.59 -24.71 -31.51
CA LYS A 42 1.61 -23.36 -30.89
C LYS A 42 1.09 -23.27 -29.45
N GLU A 43 0.18 -24.14 -29.00
CA GLU A 43 -0.47 -24.03 -27.69
C GLU A 43 0.51 -23.97 -26.52
N GLY A 44 1.61 -24.75 -26.56
CA GLY A 44 2.66 -24.66 -25.55
C GLY A 44 3.29 -23.27 -25.46
N LEU A 45 3.63 -22.65 -26.61
CA LEU A 45 4.20 -21.31 -26.62
C LEU A 45 3.17 -20.25 -26.21
N ALA A 46 1.92 -20.39 -26.66
CA ALA A 46 0.83 -19.49 -26.31
C ALA A 46 0.53 -19.46 -24.79
N LEU A 47 0.67 -20.60 -24.10
CA LEU A 47 0.48 -20.69 -22.66
C LEU A 47 1.69 -20.18 -21.86
N LEU A 48 2.88 -20.20 -22.45
CA LEU A 48 4.14 -19.85 -21.78
C LEU A 48 4.56 -18.39 -21.98
N ASN A 49 4.18 -17.81 -23.11
CA ASN A 49 4.66 -16.51 -23.55
C ASN A 49 3.63 -15.43 -23.24
N GLY A 50 4.02 -14.44 -22.44
CA GLY A 50 3.16 -13.34 -22.04
C GLY A 50 3.53 -12.74 -20.69
N THR A 51 2.80 -11.70 -20.32
CA THR A 51 3.13 -10.84 -19.18
C THR A 51 2.28 -11.11 -17.93
N GLN A 52 1.40 -12.11 -17.99
CA GLN A 52 0.32 -12.35 -17.03
C GLN A 52 0.82 -12.49 -15.57
N PHE A 53 1.96 -13.14 -15.35
CA PHE A 53 2.53 -13.25 -14.00
C PHE A 53 2.90 -11.87 -13.41
N SER A 54 3.62 -11.07 -14.18
CA SER A 54 4.07 -9.74 -13.77
C SER A 54 2.87 -8.82 -13.56
N THR A 55 1.92 -8.83 -14.50
CA THR A 55 0.70 -8.02 -14.46
C THR A 55 -0.17 -8.39 -13.27
N ALA A 56 -0.38 -9.68 -13.00
CA ALA A 56 -1.18 -10.14 -11.86
C ALA A 56 -0.58 -9.73 -10.52
N TYR A 57 0.74 -9.86 -10.34
CA TYR A 57 1.41 -9.42 -9.11
C TYR A 57 1.36 -7.90 -8.92
N ALA A 58 1.53 -7.12 -10.00
CA ALA A 58 1.45 -5.67 -9.94
C ALA A 58 0.02 -5.20 -9.61
N LEU A 59 -1.01 -5.81 -10.21
CA LEU A 59 -2.42 -5.55 -9.90
C LEU A 59 -2.76 -5.92 -8.46
N ALA A 60 -2.35 -7.09 -7.99
CA ALA A 60 -2.57 -7.49 -6.60
C ALA A 60 -2.00 -6.46 -5.62
N ALA A 61 -0.77 -5.99 -5.87
CA ALA A 61 -0.18 -4.97 -5.02
C ALA A 61 -0.80 -3.58 -5.19
N LEU A 62 -1.31 -3.23 -6.39
CA LEU A 62 -2.05 -2.00 -6.62
C LEU A 62 -3.32 -1.96 -5.75
N PHE A 63 -4.11 -3.04 -5.73
CA PHE A 63 -5.33 -3.12 -4.91
C PHE A 63 -5.02 -2.99 -3.41
N GLU A 64 -3.97 -3.66 -2.94
CA GLU A 64 -3.51 -3.54 -1.55
C GLU A 64 -3.01 -2.11 -1.25
N ALA A 65 -2.35 -1.45 -2.22
CA ALA A 65 -1.91 -0.06 -2.08
C ALA A 65 -3.07 0.95 -2.05
N GLU A 66 -4.20 0.66 -2.70
CA GLU A 66 -5.42 1.48 -2.62
C GLU A 66 -6.04 1.43 -1.22
N VAL A 67 -6.13 0.23 -0.62
CA VAL A 67 -6.55 0.05 0.78
C VAL A 67 -5.59 0.79 1.72
N LEU A 68 -4.28 0.60 1.54
CA LEU A 68 -3.25 1.30 2.30
C LEU A 68 -3.42 2.83 2.22
N TYR A 69 -3.64 3.37 1.02
CA TYR A 69 -3.86 4.81 0.83
C TYR A 69 -5.08 5.31 1.62
N GLN A 70 -6.21 4.59 1.57
CA GLN A 70 -7.43 4.97 2.27
C GLN A 70 -7.22 4.96 3.79
N SER A 71 -6.67 3.89 4.35
CA SER A 71 -6.36 3.79 5.78
C SER A 71 -5.32 4.84 6.23
N ALA A 72 -4.36 5.19 5.38
CA ALA A 72 -3.39 6.24 5.66
C ALA A 72 -4.02 7.64 5.72
N LEU A 73 -5.10 7.91 4.97
CA LEU A 73 -5.86 9.17 5.11
C LEU A 73 -6.59 9.24 6.44
N VAL A 74 -7.19 8.13 6.88
CA VAL A 74 -7.88 8.06 8.17
C VAL A 74 -6.89 8.20 9.32
N ALA A 75 -5.80 7.43 9.32
CA ALA A 75 -4.76 7.54 10.33
C ALA A 75 -4.13 8.94 10.34
N GLY A 76 -3.88 9.53 9.17
CA GLY A 76 -3.34 10.89 9.05
C GLY A 76 -4.29 11.98 9.57
N ALA A 77 -5.59 11.87 9.30
CA ALA A 77 -6.60 12.76 9.86
C ALA A 77 -6.69 12.62 11.39
N LEU A 78 -6.69 11.38 11.89
CA LEU A 78 -6.68 11.12 13.33
C LEU A 78 -5.39 11.65 14.00
N SER A 79 -4.23 11.50 13.36
CA SER A 79 -2.95 12.05 13.82
C SER A 79 -2.96 13.58 13.84
N THR A 80 -3.66 14.20 12.87
CA THR A 80 -3.85 15.65 12.84
C THR A 80 -4.64 16.09 14.07
N ASP A 81 -5.76 15.43 14.38
CA ASP A 81 -6.52 15.71 15.60
C ASP A 81 -5.72 15.43 16.88
N ALA A 82 -5.01 14.30 16.95
CA ALA A 82 -4.18 13.92 18.09
C ALA A 82 -3.11 14.98 18.41
N ALA A 83 -2.50 15.56 17.37
CA ALA A 83 -1.53 16.64 17.52
C ALA A 83 -2.17 18.02 17.71
N LYS A 84 -3.50 18.13 17.76
CA LYS A 84 -4.22 19.41 17.66
C LYS A 84 -3.72 20.22 16.44
N GLY A 85 -3.58 19.59 15.29
CA GLY A 85 -3.15 20.24 14.06
C GLY A 85 -4.27 21.05 13.40
N SER A 86 -3.89 22.02 12.59
CA SER A 86 -4.83 22.84 11.83
C SER A 86 -5.29 22.13 10.54
N ASP A 87 -6.57 22.27 10.23
CA ASP A 87 -7.20 21.86 8.97
C ASP A 87 -7.17 22.95 7.89
N ALA A 88 -6.75 24.18 8.22
CA ALA A 88 -6.59 25.27 7.25
C ALA A 88 -5.73 24.91 6.01
N PRO A 89 -4.66 24.09 6.11
CA PRO A 89 -3.93 23.59 4.95
C PRO A 89 -4.75 22.75 3.97
N PHE A 90 -5.95 22.30 4.36
CA PHE A 90 -6.85 21.47 3.56
C PHE A 90 -7.96 22.30 2.90
N ASP A 91 -7.88 23.63 2.98
CA ASP A 91 -8.82 24.54 2.33
C ASP A 91 -8.80 24.35 0.80
N PRO A 92 -9.96 24.12 0.15
CA PRO A 92 -10.03 23.82 -1.27
C PRO A 92 -9.40 24.90 -2.15
N ARG A 93 -9.38 26.17 -1.73
CA ARG A 93 -8.77 27.27 -2.49
C ARG A 93 -7.27 27.08 -2.67
N ILE A 94 -6.57 26.51 -1.67
CA ILE A 94 -5.13 26.21 -1.76
C ILE A 94 -4.88 25.19 -2.88
N HIS A 95 -5.71 24.15 -2.93
CA HIS A 95 -5.52 23.02 -3.83
C HIS A 95 -5.98 23.32 -5.26
N LEU A 96 -7.06 24.08 -5.42
CA LEU A 96 -7.55 24.56 -6.71
C LEU A 96 -6.54 25.47 -7.42
N LEU A 97 -5.74 26.24 -6.67
CA LEU A 97 -4.65 27.04 -7.23
C LEU A 97 -3.52 26.17 -7.80
N ARG A 98 -3.23 25.03 -7.17
CA ARG A 98 -2.15 24.11 -7.58
C ARG A 98 -2.57 23.08 -8.64
N LYS A 99 -3.87 22.78 -8.76
CA LYS A 99 -4.51 22.03 -9.87
C LYS A 99 -4.23 20.53 -9.98
N HIS A 100 -3.49 19.92 -9.06
CA HIS A 100 -3.33 18.46 -9.06
C HIS A 100 -4.60 17.78 -8.55
N ARG A 101 -5.16 16.87 -9.36
CA ARG A 101 -6.41 16.17 -9.06
C ARG A 101 -6.30 15.40 -7.75
N GLY A 102 -5.29 14.54 -7.60
CA GLY A 102 -5.09 13.76 -6.38
C GLY A 102 -4.98 14.65 -5.16
N GLN A 103 -4.22 15.77 -5.24
CA GLN A 103 -4.10 16.71 -4.13
C GLN A 103 -5.44 17.35 -3.73
N ILE A 104 -6.28 17.74 -4.70
CA ILE A 104 -7.60 18.32 -4.44
C ILE A 104 -8.49 17.31 -3.73
N GLU A 105 -8.55 16.08 -4.25
CA GLU A 105 -9.37 15.00 -3.69
C GLU A 105 -8.89 14.57 -2.29
N THR A 106 -7.58 14.44 -2.09
CA THR A 106 -6.99 14.15 -0.78
C THR A 106 -7.35 15.23 0.25
N ALA A 107 -7.24 16.50 -0.12
CA ALA A 107 -7.59 17.58 0.80
C ALA A 107 -9.06 17.57 1.19
N ASP A 108 -9.95 17.34 0.22
CA ASP A 108 -11.38 17.23 0.50
C ASP A 108 -11.69 16.05 1.42
N ALA A 109 -11.06 14.89 1.18
CA ALA A 109 -11.20 13.72 2.05
C ALA A 109 -10.75 14.01 3.49
N LEU A 110 -9.55 14.58 3.69
CA LEU A 110 -9.05 14.93 5.02
C LEU A 110 -9.93 15.97 5.72
N ARG A 111 -10.40 16.99 4.99
CA ARG A 111 -11.32 18.00 5.53
C ARG A 111 -12.64 17.38 5.98
N ASN A 112 -13.20 16.49 5.18
CA ASN A 112 -14.46 15.82 5.50
C ASN A 112 -14.29 14.85 6.68
N LEU A 113 -13.16 14.14 6.76
CA LEU A 113 -12.85 13.25 7.88
C LEU A 113 -12.77 14.01 9.21
N MET A 114 -12.23 15.23 9.24
CA MET A 114 -12.10 16.01 10.49
C MET A 114 -13.29 16.94 10.77
N ALA A 115 -14.30 16.97 9.91
CA ALA A 115 -15.42 17.89 10.03
C ALA A 115 -16.17 17.70 11.36
N GLY A 116 -16.28 18.78 12.14
CA GLY A 116 -16.97 18.76 13.43
C GLY A 116 -16.14 18.24 14.61
N SER A 117 -14.82 18.07 14.46
CA SER A 117 -13.93 17.72 15.58
C SER A 117 -13.91 18.80 16.67
N ALA A 118 -14.26 18.42 17.91
CA ALA A 118 -14.15 19.33 19.05
C ALA A 118 -12.69 19.55 19.48
N ILE A 119 -11.81 18.58 19.21
CA ILE A 119 -10.36 18.73 19.41
C ILE A 119 -9.84 19.84 18.49
N ARG A 120 -10.22 19.83 17.21
CA ARG A 120 -9.93 20.92 16.25
C ARG A 120 -10.44 22.26 16.74
N GLU A 121 -11.71 22.34 17.16
CA GLU A 121 -12.27 23.62 17.64
C GLU A 121 -11.60 24.16 18.89
N SER A 122 -11.07 23.29 19.77
CA SER A 122 -10.48 23.69 21.05
C SER A 122 -9.27 24.62 20.93
N HIS A 123 -8.61 24.64 19.78
CA HIS A 123 -7.39 25.39 19.53
C HIS A 123 -7.49 26.30 18.29
N ARG A 124 -8.68 26.47 17.71
CA ARG A 124 -8.88 27.29 16.50
C ARG A 124 -8.51 28.77 16.72
N VAL A 125 -8.62 29.26 17.96
CA VAL A 125 -8.28 30.63 18.36
C VAL A 125 -7.23 30.56 19.45
N GLY A 126 -6.17 31.37 19.32
CA GLY A 126 -5.10 31.42 20.32
C GLY A 126 -4.11 30.26 20.24
N ASP A 127 -4.03 29.56 19.10
CA ASP A 127 -2.93 28.63 18.86
C ASP A 127 -1.61 29.40 18.76
N GLU A 128 -0.64 29.05 19.60
CA GLU A 128 0.70 29.64 19.58
C GLU A 128 1.52 29.16 18.37
N ARG A 129 1.13 28.03 17.75
CA ARG A 129 1.79 27.50 16.57
C ARG A 129 1.45 28.32 15.34
N VAL A 130 2.48 28.78 14.65
CA VAL A 130 2.34 29.52 13.38
C VAL A 130 2.05 28.56 12.22
N GLN A 131 2.69 27.38 12.22
CA GLN A 131 2.53 26.36 11.18
C GLN A 131 2.74 24.96 11.74
N ASP A 132 1.92 24.02 11.30
CA ASP A 132 2.14 22.61 11.57
C ASP A 132 3.35 22.05 10.80
N PRO A 133 4.00 20.99 11.32
CA PRO A 133 4.99 20.22 10.61
C PRO A 133 4.47 19.69 9.26
N TYR A 134 5.38 19.48 8.31
CA TYR A 134 5.01 19.08 6.95
C TYR A 134 4.32 17.71 6.89
N CYS A 135 4.60 16.81 7.84
CA CYS A 135 3.92 15.51 7.90
C CYS A 135 2.41 15.63 8.13
N LEU A 136 1.93 16.76 8.68
CA LEU A 136 0.51 17.11 8.78
C LEU A 136 0.09 18.03 7.63
N ARG A 137 0.81 19.15 7.46
CA ARG A 137 0.43 20.24 6.56
C ARG A 137 0.51 19.88 5.08
N CYS A 138 1.43 18.99 4.72
CA CYS A 138 1.68 18.59 3.34
C CYS A 138 1.01 17.26 2.97
N GLN A 139 0.09 16.75 3.82
CA GLN A 139 -0.65 15.51 3.51
C GLN A 139 -1.34 15.55 2.15
N PRO A 140 -2.09 16.61 1.76
CA PRO A 140 -2.68 16.69 0.43
C PRO A 140 -1.66 16.57 -0.70
N GLN A 141 -0.50 17.19 -0.56
CA GLN A 141 0.53 17.27 -1.58
C GLN A 141 1.20 15.91 -1.80
N VAL A 142 1.55 15.23 -0.71
CA VAL A 142 2.29 13.96 -0.75
C VAL A 142 1.35 12.80 -1.09
N MET A 143 0.25 12.67 -0.35
CA MET A 143 -0.74 11.61 -0.58
C MET A 143 -1.46 11.82 -1.92
N GLY A 144 -1.71 13.07 -2.30
CA GLY A 144 -2.27 13.41 -3.62
C GLY A 144 -1.36 13.03 -4.79
N ALA A 145 -0.04 13.19 -4.62
CA ALA A 145 0.91 12.70 -5.61
C ALA A 145 0.92 11.15 -5.67
N ALA A 146 0.84 10.49 -4.52
CA ALA A 146 0.80 9.03 -4.44
C ALA A 146 -0.43 8.45 -5.19
N ILE A 147 -1.64 9.00 -4.97
CA ILE A 147 -2.85 8.49 -5.66
C ILE A 147 -2.83 8.78 -7.16
N ASP A 148 -2.30 9.94 -7.59
CA ASP A 148 -2.15 10.23 -9.02
C ASP A 148 -1.13 9.30 -9.70
N VAL A 149 -0.09 8.86 -8.98
CA VAL A 149 0.87 7.86 -9.48
C VAL A 149 0.25 6.46 -9.54
N LEU A 150 -0.48 6.05 -8.50
CA LEU A 150 -1.19 4.76 -8.48
C LEU A 150 -2.20 4.65 -9.63
N ARG A 151 -2.93 5.73 -9.94
CA ARG A 151 -3.87 5.77 -11.09
C ARG A 151 -3.18 5.56 -12.43
N LYS A 152 -2.00 6.17 -12.65
CA LYS A 152 -1.24 5.95 -13.89
C LYS A 152 -0.77 4.50 -14.02
N ALA A 153 -0.35 3.90 -12.90
CA ALA A 153 -0.03 2.48 -12.88
C ALA A 153 -1.28 1.63 -13.18
N ALA A 154 -2.43 1.98 -12.62
CA ALA A 154 -3.71 1.33 -12.89
C ALA A 154 -4.09 1.37 -14.38
N ASP A 155 -4.05 2.54 -15.01
CA ASP A 155 -4.38 2.70 -16.44
C ASP A 155 -3.47 1.80 -17.32
N THR A 156 -2.18 1.73 -16.97
CA THR A 156 -1.20 0.89 -17.67
C THR A 156 -1.50 -0.59 -17.48
N LEU A 157 -1.76 -1.02 -16.24
CA LEU A 157 -2.04 -2.41 -15.90
C LEU A 157 -3.40 -2.89 -16.41
N GLU A 158 -4.40 -2.01 -16.49
CA GLU A 158 -5.70 -2.31 -17.10
C GLU A 158 -5.54 -2.58 -18.59
N THR A 159 -4.76 -1.75 -19.29
CA THR A 159 -4.43 -1.97 -20.71
C THR A 159 -3.73 -3.32 -20.89
N GLU A 160 -2.72 -3.60 -20.07
CA GLU A 160 -1.95 -4.84 -20.14
C GLU A 160 -2.81 -6.08 -19.83
N ALA A 161 -3.68 -6.00 -18.82
CA ALA A 161 -4.55 -7.11 -18.43
C ALA A 161 -5.54 -7.53 -19.53
N ASN A 162 -5.87 -6.62 -20.44
CA ASN A 162 -6.74 -6.86 -21.59
C ASN A 162 -5.96 -7.09 -22.91
N GLY A 163 -4.62 -7.06 -22.86
CA GLY A 163 -3.76 -7.16 -24.03
C GLY A 163 -3.47 -8.59 -24.47
N VAL A 164 -3.20 -8.77 -25.77
CA VAL A 164 -2.64 -10.02 -26.31
C VAL A 164 -1.12 -9.95 -26.29
N THR A 165 -0.53 -10.73 -25.39
CA THR A 165 0.91 -10.65 -25.04
C THR A 165 1.72 -11.87 -25.44
N ASP A 166 1.12 -12.84 -26.13
CA ASP A 166 1.85 -13.99 -26.67
C ASP A 166 2.56 -13.67 -27.99
N ASN A 167 3.29 -14.65 -28.52
CA ASN A 167 3.96 -14.56 -29.81
C ASN A 167 4.26 -15.94 -30.39
N PRO A 168 4.16 -16.17 -31.72
CA PRO A 168 3.67 -15.25 -32.75
C PRO A 168 2.16 -15.03 -32.67
N LEU A 169 1.68 -13.91 -33.20
CA LEU A 169 0.26 -13.59 -33.30
C LEU A 169 -0.33 -14.14 -34.59
N ILE A 170 -1.55 -14.67 -34.50
CA ILE A 170 -2.29 -15.21 -35.65
C ILE A 170 -3.44 -14.27 -35.98
N PHE A 171 -3.43 -13.72 -37.19
CA PHE A 171 -4.46 -12.86 -37.74
C PHE A 171 -5.34 -13.68 -38.67
N ALA A 172 -6.44 -14.20 -38.13
CA ALA A 172 -7.31 -15.12 -38.86
C ALA A 172 -8.02 -14.47 -40.06
N GLU A 173 -8.14 -13.15 -40.08
CA GLU A 173 -8.81 -12.41 -41.15
C GLU A 173 -8.09 -12.53 -42.49
N ASP A 174 -6.75 -12.60 -42.47
CA ASP A 174 -5.91 -12.72 -43.66
C ASP A 174 -4.96 -13.93 -43.63
N ASP A 175 -5.17 -14.86 -42.70
CA ASP A 175 -4.37 -16.08 -42.48
C ASP A 175 -2.87 -15.81 -42.29
N THR A 176 -2.54 -14.70 -41.61
CA THR A 176 -1.15 -14.29 -41.38
C THR A 176 -0.67 -14.64 -39.98
N ALA A 177 0.55 -15.18 -39.88
CA ALA A 177 1.29 -15.30 -38.62
C ALA A 177 2.38 -14.22 -38.55
N LEU A 178 2.30 -13.32 -37.57
CA LEU A 178 3.29 -12.26 -37.36
C LEU A 178 4.08 -12.50 -36.07
N SER A 179 5.41 -12.47 -36.17
CA SER A 179 6.29 -12.43 -35.00
C SER A 179 6.51 -10.99 -34.57
N GLY A 180 6.16 -10.67 -33.33
CA GLY A 180 6.36 -9.38 -32.67
C GLY A 180 7.01 -9.55 -31.29
N GLY A 181 6.82 -8.55 -30.43
CA GLY A 181 7.45 -8.45 -29.11
C GLY A 181 6.51 -8.13 -27.96
N ASN A 182 5.20 -8.41 -28.10
CA ASN A 182 4.19 -8.05 -27.09
C ASN A 182 4.40 -8.74 -25.73
N PHE A 183 5.24 -9.77 -25.66
CA PHE A 183 5.64 -10.42 -24.40
C PHE A 183 6.63 -9.57 -23.57
N HIS A 184 7.18 -8.48 -24.13
CA HIS A 184 8.11 -7.62 -23.41
C HIS A 184 7.37 -6.70 -22.43
N ALA A 185 7.39 -7.07 -21.15
CA ALA A 185 6.61 -6.44 -20.09
C ALA A 185 7.16 -5.08 -19.58
N GLU A 186 7.75 -4.24 -20.43
CA GLU A 186 8.32 -2.94 -20.02
C GLU A 186 7.27 -2.01 -19.39
N PRO A 187 6.05 -1.87 -19.96
CA PRO A 187 5.01 -1.04 -19.35
C PRO A 187 4.65 -1.50 -17.94
N VAL A 188 4.59 -2.82 -17.71
CA VAL A 188 4.33 -3.42 -16.39
C VAL A 188 5.46 -3.12 -15.41
N ALA A 189 6.71 -3.15 -15.87
CA ALA A 189 7.86 -2.82 -15.02
C ALA A 189 7.80 -1.37 -14.54
N PHE A 190 7.48 -0.41 -15.43
CA PHE A 190 7.28 0.98 -15.05
C PHE A 190 6.08 1.17 -14.11
N ALA A 191 4.96 0.50 -14.37
CA ALA A 191 3.80 0.55 -13.49
C ALA A 191 4.14 0.02 -12.08
N ALA A 192 4.89 -1.08 -11.99
CA ALA A 192 5.34 -1.62 -10.71
C ALA A 192 6.27 -0.65 -9.97
N ASP A 193 7.21 -0.02 -10.67
CA ASP A 193 8.09 0.97 -10.06
C ASP A 193 7.34 2.23 -9.60
N MET A 194 6.30 2.66 -10.33
CA MET A 194 5.38 3.72 -9.89
C MET A 194 4.68 3.35 -8.57
N ILE A 195 4.12 2.14 -8.46
CA ILE A 195 3.45 1.67 -7.23
C ILE A 195 4.43 1.68 -6.05
N ALA A 196 5.66 1.23 -6.26
CA ALA A 196 6.67 1.22 -5.21
C ALA A 196 6.98 2.60 -4.64
N LEU A 197 7.11 3.61 -5.51
CA LEU A 197 7.35 4.99 -5.10
C LEU A 197 6.19 5.50 -4.25
N ALA A 198 4.96 5.25 -4.68
CA ALA A 198 3.77 5.64 -3.93
C ALA A 198 3.70 4.97 -2.54
N VAL A 199 3.88 3.64 -2.47
CA VAL A 199 3.86 2.89 -1.21
C VAL A 199 4.97 3.35 -0.25
N CYS A 200 6.17 3.61 -0.78
CA CYS A 200 7.29 4.12 0.02
C CYS A 200 6.98 5.48 0.63
N GLU A 201 6.42 6.42 -0.16
CA GLU A 201 6.10 7.76 0.33
C GLU A 201 4.90 7.79 1.29
N ILE A 202 3.89 6.94 1.09
CA ILE A 202 2.77 6.78 2.03
C ILE A 202 3.31 6.35 3.41
N GLY A 203 4.14 5.31 3.46
CA GLY A 203 4.76 4.84 4.70
C GLY A 203 5.70 5.88 5.32
N SER A 204 6.52 6.56 4.50
CA SER A 204 7.44 7.61 4.93
C SER A 204 6.71 8.77 5.62
N LEU A 205 5.60 9.24 5.03
CA LEU A 205 4.81 10.33 5.60
C LEU A 205 4.14 9.94 6.92
N SER A 206 3.61 8.72 7.00
CA SER A 206 3.03 8.15 8.22
C SER A 206 4.03 8.05 9.35
N GLU A 207 5.23 7.52 9.07
CA GLU A 207 6.28 7.40 10.08
C GLU A 207 6.74 8.77 10.60
N ARG A 208 6.77 9.80 9.75
CA ARG A 208 7.04 11.17 10.21
C ARG A 208 5.93 11.73 11.10
N ARG A 209 4.67 11.29 10.96
CA ARG A 209 3.59 11.64 11.91
C ARG A 209 3.74 10.89 13.23
N ILE A 210 4.10 9.60 13.21
CA ILE A 210 4.43 8.85 14.43
C ILE A 210 5.55 9.56 15.20
N ALA A 211 6.65 9.88 14.52
CA ALA A 211 7.80 10.55 15.12
C ALA A 211 7.44 11.91 15.72
N MET A 212 6.52 12.65 15.09
CA MET A 212 6.00 13.92 15.61
C MET A 212 5.12 13.73 16.85
N LEU A 213 4.22 12.73 16.85
CA LEU A 213 3.31 12.50 17.98
C LEU A 213 4.05 12.11 19.27
N VAL A 214 5.10 11.30 19.15
CA VAL A 214 5.89 10.83 20.32
C VAL A 214 6.85 11.88 20.87
N ASP A 215 7.11 12.96 20.13
CA ASP A 215 7.97 14.06 20.56
C ASP A 215 7.15 15.12 21.32
N PRO A 216 7.34 15.30 22.64
CA PRO A 216 6.57 16.25 23.43
C PRO A 216 6.77 17.71 22.99
N ALA A 217 7.90 18.04 22.38
CA ALA A 217 8.17 19.40 21.90
C ALA A 217 7.34 19.74 20.65
N LEU A 218 6.96 18.73 19.87
CA LEU A 218 6.17 18.92 18.64
C LEU A 218 4.68 18.65 18.88
N SER A 219 4.35 17.63 19.68
CA SER A 219 2.96 17.20 19.90
C SER A 219 2.27 17.91 21.07
N GLY A 220 3.05 18.45 22.02
CA GLY A 220 2.51 18.97 23.29
C GLY A 220 1.91 17.90 24.21
N MET A 221 2.09 16.62 23.89
CA MET A 221 1.62 15.47 24.66
C MET A 221 2.76 14.89 25.51
N PRO A 222 2.46 13.99 26.48
CA PRO A 222 3.52 13.28 27.21
C PRO A 222 4.48 12.55 26.26
N ALA A 223 5.78 12.59 26.59
CA ALA A 223 6.81 11.94 25.78
C ALA A 223 6.47 10.46 25.53
N PHE A 224 6.61 10.02 24.27
CA PHE A 224 6.29 8.66 23.82
C PHE A 224 4.85 8.22 24.12
N LEU A 225 3.92 9.18 24.26
CA LEU A 225 2.49 8.94 24.45
C LEU A 225 2.16 8.04 25.66
N THR A 226 2.98 8.10 26.71
CA THR A 226 2.73 7.39 27.98
C THR A 226 2.29 8.35 29.10
N PRO A 227 1.32 7.97 29.95
CA PRO A 227 0.93 8.79 31.10
C PRO A 227 2.04 8.99 32.15
N LYS A 228 3.10 8.16 32.16
CA LYS A 228 4.18 8.18 33.15
C LYS A 228 5.57 8.15 32.49
N PRO A 229 5.96 9.22 31.78
CA PRO A 229 7.25 9.26 31.09
C PRO A 229 8.42 9.10 32.08
N GLY A 230 9.47 8.41 31.65
CA GLY A 230 10.65 8.11 32.47
C GLY A 230 10.54 6.83 33.31
N LEU A 231 9.32 6.37 33.62
CA LEU A 231 9.06 5.03 34.16
C LEU A 231 8.62 4.05 33.07
N ASN A 232 7.75 4.51 32.18
CA ASN A 232 7.25 3.77 31.02
C ASN A 232 7.89 4.28 29.73
N SER A 233 8.09 3.39 28.76
CA SER A 233 8.66 3.69 27.44
C SER A 233 7.58 3.95 26.39
N GLY A 234 6.33 3.53 26.62
CA GLY A 234 5.21 3.82 25.73
C GLY A 234 5.47 3.43 24.27
N PHE A 235 5.32 4.39 23.37
CA PHE A 235 5.47 4.23 21.92
C PHE A 235 6.91 4.36 21.42
N MET A 236 7.91 4.39 22.30
CA MET A 236 9.33 4.52 21.92
C MET A 236 9.77 3.40 20.95
N ILE A 237 9.53 2.13 21.29
CA ILE A 237 9.93 1.00 20.43
C ILE A 237 9.01 0.82 19.22
N PRO A 238 7.67 0.99 19.33
CA PRO A 238 6.81 1.06 18.14
C PRO A 238 7.29 2.07 17.09
N GLN A 239 7.75 3.26 17.50
CA GLN A 239 8.36 4.22 16.57
C GLN A 239 9.62 3.65 15.87
N VAL A 240 10.49 2.97 16.61
CA VAL A 240 11.70 2.35 16.04
C VAL A 240 11.32 1.27 15.02
N THR A 241 10.29 0.47 15.29
CA THR A 241 9.75 -0.51 14.33
C THR A 241 9.26 0.18 13.05
N ALA A 242 8.47 1.25 13.17
CA ALA A 242 7.99 2.00 12.02
C ALA A 242 9.17 2.56 11.18
N ALA A 243 10.19 3.13 11.83
CA ALA A 243 11.38 3.65 11.16
C ALA A 243 12.16 2.55 10.41
N ALA A 244 12.30 1.36 11.00
CA ALA A 244 12.96 0.23 10.35
C ALA A 244 12.23 -0.23 9.08
N LEU A 245 10.90 -0.35 9.15
CA LEU A 245 10.06 -0.79 8.03
C LEU A 245 10.07 0.22 6.86
N VAL A 246 10.01 1.52 7.17
CA VAL A 246 10.15 2.57 6.15
C VAL A 246 11.55 2.54 5.51
N SER A 247 12.60 2.35 6.32
CA SER A 247 13.97 2.25 5.81
C SER A 247 14.15 1.07 4.83
N GLU A 248 13.52 -0.07 5.14
CA GLU A 248 13.51 -1.22 4.23
C GLU A 248 12.78 -0.91 2.92
N ASN A 249 11.63 -0.23 2.99
CA ASN A 249 10.89 0.17 1.78
C ASN A 249 11.69 1.14 0.89
N LYS A 250 12.51 2.02 1.46
CA LYS A 250 13.40 2.90 0.68
C LYS A 250 14.39 2.11 -0.17
N GLN A 251 14.97 1.04 0.37
CA GLN A 251 15.88 0.17 -0.38
C GLN A 251 15.12 -0.60 -1.46
N LYS A 252 13.94 -1.13 -1.11
CA LYS A 252 13.10 -1.85 -2.07
C LYS A 252 12.54 -0.95 -3.17
N ALA A 253 12.45 0.37 -2.99
CA ALA A 253 11.92 1.32 -3.96
C ALA A 253 12.86 1.61 -5.14
N TYR A 254 14.09 1.09 -5.15
CA TYR A 254 14.96 1.18 -6.32
C TYR A 254 14.27 0.57 -7.56
N PRO A 255 14.23 1.27 -8.71
CA PRO A 255 13.52 0.80 -9.91
C PRO A 255 14.09 -0.53 -10.40
N ALA A 256 13.24 -1.52 -10.62
CA ALA A 256 13.65 -2.78 -11.25
C ALA A 256 13.74 -2.62 -12.78
N SER A 257 12.93 -1.74 -13.37
CA SER A 257 12.83 -1.52 -14.82
C SER A 257 14.10 -0.97 -15.48
N VAL A 258 15.03 -0.42 -14.70
CA VAL A 258 16.30 0.13 -15.23
C VAL A 258 17.42 -0.91 -15.32
N ASP A 259 17.15 -2.16 -14.93
CA ASP A 259 18.08 -3.28 -15.02
C ASP A 259 17.70 -4.23 -16.17
N SER A 260 18.70 -4.84 -16.80
CA SER A 260 18.54 -5.77 -17.92
C SER A 260 19.77 -6.67 -18.03
N ILE A 261 19.56 -7.98 -18.18
CA ILE A 261 20.64 -8.97 -18.32
C ILE A 261 20.32 -9.85 -19.54
N PRO A 262 21.19 -9.87 -20.57
CA PRO A 262 20.98 -10.70 -21.75
C PRO A 262 20.89 -12.19 -21.44
N THR A 263 19.92 -12.88 -22.05
CA THR A 263 19.73 -14.33 -21.97
C THR A 263 19.78 -14.98 -23.35
N SER A 264 19.76 -16.32 -23.38
CA SER A 264 19.61 -17.10 -24.61
C SER A 264 20.66 -16.74 -25.69
N ALA A 265 21.94 -16.66 -25.29
CA ALA A 265 23.07 -16.30 -26.16
C ALA A 265 22.89 -14.94 -26.90
N ASN A 266 22.35 -13.93 -26.21
CA ASN A 266 22.01 -12.60 -26.71
C ASN A 266 20.85 -12.57 -27.71
N GLN A 267 20.08 -13.64 -27.85
CA GLN A 267 18.82 -13.58 -28.59
C GLN A 267 17.75 -12.78 -27.83
N GLU A 268 17.82 -12.82 -26.50
CA GLU A 268 17.01 -12.03 -25.56
C GLU A 268 17.95 -11.02 -24.90
N ASP A 269 18.33 -9.98 -25.63
CA ASP A 269 19.36 -9.01 -25.26
C ASP A 269 18.85 -7.84 -24.40
N HIS A 270 17.53 -7.68 -24.30
CA HIS A 270 16.87 -6.73 -23.41
C HIS A 270 15.64 -7.35 -22.74
N VAL A 271 15.50 -7.13 -21.44
CA VAL A 271 14.36 -7.61 -20.63
C VAL A 271 13.92 -6.54 -19.64
N SER A 272 12.67 -6.58 -19.20
CA SER A 272 12.07 -5.52 -18.38
C SER A 272 12.21 -5.67 -16.87
N MET A 273 12.64 -6.86 -16.40
CA MET A 273 12.61 -7.23 -14.98
C MET A 273 11.25 -7.05 -14.28
N ALA A 274 10.14 -6.97 -15.02
CA ALA A 274 8.80 -6.70 -14.48
C ALA A 274 8.38 -7.69 -13.38
N ALA A 275 8.77 -8.95 -13.48
CA ALA A 275 8.44 -9.96 -12.47
C ALA A 275 9.10 -9.65 -11.10
N HIS A 276 10.34 -9.15 -11.10
CA HIS A 276 11.02 -8.71 -9.88
C HIS A 276 10.41 -7.41 -9.36
N GLY A 277 10.14 -6.46 -10.27
CA GLY A 277 9.48 -5.20 -9.98
C GLY A 277 8.09 -5.38 -9.35
N ALA A 278 7.29 -6.32 -9.83
CA ALA A 278 5.95 -6.60 -9.31
C ALA A 278 5.98 -7.39 -7.99
N ARG A 279 6.80 -8.45 -7.91
CA ARG A 279 6.86 -9.33 -6.73
C ARG A 279 7.28 -8.58 -5.46
N ARG A 280 8.16 -7.58 -5.55
CA ARG A 280 8.64 -6.84 -4.36
C ARG A 280 7.54 -6.01 -3.69
N LEU A 281 6.47 -5.67 -4.40
CA LEU A 281 5.46 -4.71 -3.95
C LEU A 281 4.63 -5.21 -2.77
N ILE A 282 4.22 -6.49 -2.76
CA ILE A 282 3.40 -7.05 -1.66
C ILE A 282 4.12 -6.85 -0.31
N GLY A 283 5.40 -7.21 -0.22
CA GLY A 283 6.17 -7.00 0.99
C GLY A 283 6.38 -5.52 1.34
N MET A 284 6.40 -4.62 0.34
CA MET A 284 6.44 -3.18 0.61
C MET A 284 5.11 -2.67 1.19
N VAL A 285 3.98 -3.15 0.68
CA VAL A 285 2.65 -2.80 1.19
C VAL A 285 2.46 -3.36 2.60
N GLU A 286 2.91 -4.58 2.89
CA GLU A 286 2.91 -5.16 4.24
C GLU A 286 3.71 -4.30 5.24
N ASN A 287 4.91 -3.87 4.86
CA ASN A 287 5.73 -2.96 5.66
C ASN A 287 5.01 -1.62 5.91
N ALA A 288 4.43 -1.01 4.88
CA ALA A 288 3.72 0.25 5.01
C ALA A 288 2.43 0.10 5.84
N THR A 289 1.72 -1.02 5.69
CA THR A 289 0.53 -1.37 6.48
C THR A 289 0.86 -1.44 7.97
N ALA A 290 2.01 -2.02 8.31
CA ALA A 290 2.52 -2.03 9.67
C ALA A 290 2.82 -0.64 10.23
N VAL A 291 3.40 0.24 9.41
CA VAL A 291 3.61 1.65 9.78
C VAL A 291 2.28 2.37 10.03
N ILE A 292 1.29 2.24 9.13
CA ILE A 292 -0.04 2.85 9.32
C ILE A 292 -0.73 2.29 10.57
N GLY A 293 -0.61 0.99 10.85
CA GLY A 293 -1.17 0.39 12.07
C GLY A 293 -0.57 0.99 13.35
N ILE A 294 0.75 1.23 13.38
CA ILE A 294 1.41 1.89 14.51
C ILE A 294 0.95 3.35 14.62
N GLU A 295 0.81 4.06 13.50
CA GLU A 295 0.27 5.42 13.48
C GLU A 295 -1.14 5.47 14.04
N LEU A 296 -2.02 4.55 13.64
CA LEU A 296 -3.40 4.48 14.11
C LEU A 296 -3.47 4.32 15.64
N LEU A 297 -2.62 3.46 16.21
CA LEU A 297 -2.50 3.30 17.66
C LEU A 297 -2.00 4.58 18.34
N ALA A 298 -0.96 5.22 17.79
CA ALA A 298 -0.38 6.44 18.33
C ALA A 298 -1.37 7.60 18.29
N ALA A 299 -2.08 7.76 17.19
CA ALA A 299 -3.09 8.79 16.99
C ALA A 299 -4.30 8.59 17.92
N ALA A 300 -4.79 7.36 18.07
CA ALA A 300 -5.85 7.04 19.02
C ALA A 300 -5.41 7.32 20.47
N GLN A 301 -4.19 6.93 20.85
CA GLN A 301 -3.62 7.21 22.16
C GLN A 301 -3.50 8.73 22.40
N GLY A 302 -3.02 9.48 21.40
CA GLY A 302 -2.90 10.93 21.49
C GLY A 302 -4.25 11.63 21.68
N CYS A 303 -5.29 11.18 20.96
CA CYS A 303 -6.64 11.70 21.14
C CYS A 303 -7.23 11.40 22.53
N ASP A 304 -6.79 10.34 23.22
CA ASP A 304 -7.27 10.06 24.59
C ASP A 304 -6.78 11.10 25.60
N PHE A 305 -5.62 11.73 25.36
CA PHE A 305 -5.10 12.79 26.23
C PHE A 305 -5.91 14.09 26.17
N HIS A 306 -6.83 14.22 25.21
CA HIS A 306 -7.67 15.41 25.06
C HIS A 306 -9.05 15.28 25.70
N GLN A 307 -9.35 14.16 26.37
CA GLN A 307 -10.64 13.97 27.06
C GLN A 307 -10.95 15.14 28.03
N PRO A 308 -12.20 15.65 28.07
CA PRO A 308 -13.42 15.10 27.46
C PRO A 308 -13.69 15.53 26.00
N LEU A 309 -12.73 16.13 25.29
CA LEU A 309 -12.92 16.51 23.90
C LEU A 309 -12.99 15.27 23.00
N ALA A 310 -13.91 15.30 22.05
CA ALA A 310 -14.05 14.28 21.01
C ALA A 310 -13.54 14.79 19.65
N SER A 311 -13.08 13.86 18.81
CA SER A 311 -12.80 14.09 17.39
C SER A 311 -14.12 14.21 16.60
N SER A 312 -14.04 14.18 15.27
CA SER A 312 -15.22 14.11 14.40
C SER A 312 -15.95 12.77 14.55
N ALA A 313 -17.22 12.71 14.13
CA ALA A 313 -17.99 11.47 14.19
C ALA A 313 -17.34 10.31 13.40
N ALA A 314 -16.72 10.60 12.25
CA ALA A 314 -16.04 9.59 11.43
C ALA A 314 -14.79 9.04 12.13
N LEU A 315 -13.96 9.92 12.68
CA LEU A 315 -12.73 9.52 13.38
C LEU A 315 -13.02 8.85 14.73
N GLU A 316 -14.09 9.25 15.44
CA GLU A 316 -14.55 8.56 16.64
C GLU A 316 -15.03 7.14 16.37
N ALA A 317 -15.65 6.88 15.21
CA ALA A 317 -16.02 5.52 14.82
C ALA A 317 -14.79 4.62 14.71
N VAL A 318 -13.72 5.14 14.10
CA VAL A 318 -12.42 4.43 13.97
C VAL A 318 -11.75 4.25 15.33
N ARG A 319 -11.69 5.31 16.15
CA ARG A 319 -11.18 5.21 17.53
C ARG A 319 -11.91 4.16 18.35
N LYS A 320 -13.23 4.07 18.21
CA LYS A 320 -14.04 3.06 18.90
C LYS A 320 -13.68 1.64 18.44
N LEU A 321 -13.45 1.41 17.16
CA LEU A 321 -12.96 0.14 16.63
C LEU A 321 -11.59 -0.22 17.22
N VAL A 322 -10.65 0.74 17.22
CA VAL A 322 -9.33 0.55 17.83
C VAL A 322 -9.48 0.21 19.31
N ARG A 323 -10.28 0.96 20.08
CA ARG A 323 -10.46 0.77 21.52
C ARG A 323 -11.23 -0.50 21.90
N ALA A 324 -12.01 -1.07 20.98
CA ALA A 324 -12.65 -2.37 21.19
C ALA A 324 -11.64 -3.51 21.25
N GLU A 325 -10.54 -3.41 20.50
CA GLU A 325 -9.52 -4.47 20.42
C GLU A 325 -8.23 -4.13 21.19
N VAL A 326 -7.88 -2.84 21.27
CA VAL A 326 -6.65 -2.32 21.85
C VAL A 326 -6.99 -1.22 22.88
N PRO A 327 -6.94 -1.54 24.18
CA PRO A 327 -7.25 -0.58 25.23
C PRO A 327 -6.20 0.55 25.29
N HIS A 328 -6.55 1.65 25.95
CA HIS A 328 -5.62 2.74 26.28
C HIS A 328 -4.34 2.19 26.92
N LEU A 329 -3.19 2.82 26.65
CA LEU A 329 -1.92 2.43 27.24
C LEU A 329 -1.66 3.19 28.56
N ASP A 330 -2.08 2.61 29.69
CA ASP A 330 -1.84 3.19 31.01
C ASP A 330 -0.41 2.97 31.54
N ASN A 331 0.12 1.76 31.35
CA ASN A 331 1.48 1.35 31.70
C ASN A 331 2.05 0.49 30.59
N ASP A 332 3.37 0.33 30.57
CA ASP A 332 4.01 -0.54 29.59
C ASP A 332 3.44 -1.97 29.66
N ARG A 333 3.20 -2.54 28.48
CA ARG A 333 2.79 -3.92 28.29
C ARG A 333 3.48 -4.47 27.05
N HIS A 334 3.40 -5.78 26.86
CA HIS A 334 3.85 -6.38 25.61
C HIS A 334 3.06 -5.79 24.44
N PHE A 335 3.72 -4.93 23.65
CA PHE A 335 3.06 -4.06 22.67
C PHE A 335 2.79 -4.74 21.32
N HIS A 336 3.53 -5.81 21.00
CA HIS A 336 3.40 -6.49 19.71
C HIS A 336 1.99 -7.02 19.40
N PRO A 337 1.25 -7.66 20.34
CA PRO A 337 -0.14 -8.06 20.10
C PRO A 337 -1.08 -6.90 19.74
N ASP A 338 -0.82 -5.70 20.28
CA ASP A 338 -1.61 -4.51 19.95
C ASP A 338 -1.30 -4.03 18.53
N MET A 339 -0.03 -4.06 18.12
CA MET A 339 0.37 -3.75 16.75
C MET A 339 -0.28 -4.73 15.77
N GLU A 340 -0.22 -6.05 16.01
CA GLU A 340 -0.83 -7.04 15.11
C GLU A 340 -2.34 -6.82 14.91
N LYS A 341 -3.06 -6.42 15.97
CA LYS A 341 -4.48 -6.06 15.87
C LYS A 341 -4.71 -4.84 14.98
N ALA A 342 -3.95 -3.77 15.17
CA ALA A 342 -4.06 -2.57 14.33
C ALA A 342 -3.65 -2.85 12.87
N ILE A 343 -2.62 -3.68 12.66
CA ILE A 343 -2.19 -4.13 11.34
C ILE A 343 -3.30 -4.89 10.62
N ALA A 344 -4.00 -5.77 11.33
CA ALA A 344 -5.14 -6.50 10.77
C ALA A 344 -6.32 -5.57 10.41
N MET A 345 -6.57 -4.52 11.20
CA MET A 345 -7.59 -3.51 10.89
C MET A 345 -7.27 -2.76 9.59
N VAL A 346 -6.02 -2.31 9.43
CA VAL A 346 -5.57 -1.62 8.21
C VAL A 346 -5.63 -2.57 7.01
N ARG A 347 -5.10 -3.80 7.14
CA ARG A 347 -5.09 -4.78 6.05
C ARG A 347 -6.49 -5.16 5.56
N SER A 348 -7.47 -5.18 6.46
CA SER A 348 -8.86 -5.50 6.10
C SER A 348 -9.64 -4.31 5.54
N GLY A 349 -9.07 -3.10 5.56
CA GLY A 349 -9.78 -1.86 5.21
C GLY A 349 -10.87 -1.47 6.22
N ALA A 350 -10.82 -2.02 7.43
CA ALA A 350 -11.78 -1.68 8.49
C ALA A 350 -11.47 -0.32 9.16
N ALA A 351 -10.22 0.11 9.08
CA ALA A 351 -9.72 1.39 9.61
C ALA A 351 -9.46 2.41 8.50
#